data_AF-A0A7T7HEV7-F1
#
_entry.id   AF-A0A7T7HEV7-F1
#
_cell.length_a   1.000
_cell.length_b   1.000
_cell.length_c   1.000
_cell.angle_alpha   90.00
_cell.angle_beta   90.00
_cell.angle_gamma   90.00
#
_symmetry.space_group_name_H-M   'P 1'
#
loop_
_entity.id
_entity.type
_entity.pdbx_description
1 polymer ?
#
loop_
_entity_poly.entity_id
_entity_poly.type
_entity_poly.pdbx_seq_one_letter_code
_entity_poly.pdbx_strand_id
1 'polypeptide(L)'
;MPLQSNKGKSFQGSIVLGKGFILTQEEALALIHKDPRNKEVLFPYLNGDDLNNDPEQKPSRWVINFFDWEEEKAKTYPDCYEIVEKLVKPERQRWKKDNDGNDILGTYALRKPLPQKWWIYGSKSPALYNAISDANLGFRS
;
A
#
# COMPACT_ATOMS: atom_id res chain seq x y z
N MET A 1 21.37 -28.08 -9.40
CA MET A 1 20.10 -28.55 -8.83
C MET A 1 20.21 -28.64 -7.32
N PRO A 2 19.70 -27.65 -6.58
CA PRO A 2 18.87 -27.92 -5.38
C PRO A 2 17.75 -26.85 -5.21
N LEU A 3 16.71 -26.93 -4.38
CA LEU A 3 15.88 -28.01 -3.82
C LEU A 3 14.56 -27.31 -3.36
N GLN A 4 13.42 -27.96 -3.56
CA GLN A 4 12.12 -27.74 -2.90
C GLN A 4 11.55 -26.32 -2.72
N SER A 5 10.70 -25.96 -3.70
CA SER A 5 9.26 -25.70 -3.52
C SER A 5 8.75 -25.68 -2.07
N ASN A 6 8.79 -24.52 -1.42
CA ASN A 6 7.87 -24.21 -0.33
C ASN A 6 6.59 -23.59 -0.90
N LYS A 7 5.71 -24.48 -1.38
CA LYS A 7 4.31 -24.19 -1.67
C LYS A 7 3.63 -23.50 -0.48
N GLY A 8 3.01 -22.36 -0.75
CA GLY A 8 1.63 -22.14 -0.30
C GLY A 8 1.40 -21.94 1.20
N LYS A 9 2.25 -21.15 1.88
CA LYS A 9 1.89 -20.58 3.20
C LYS A 9 1.90 -19.06 3.15
N SER A 10 1.12 -18.50 2.24
CA SER A 10 0.67 -17.11 2.35
C SER A 10 -0.33 -17.05 3.51
N PHE A 11 0.14 -16.55 4.65
CA PHE A 11 -0.62 -16.39 5.88
C PHE A 11 -1.95 -15.66 5.64
N GLN A 12 -3.07 -16.37 5.82
CA GLN A 12 -4.44 -15.89 5.69
C GLN A 12 -4.87 -14.82 6.73
N GLY A 13 -3.96 -14.26 7.52
CA GLY A 13 -4.30 -13.34 8.62
C GLY A 13 -3.90 -11.87 8.44
N SER A 14 -2.92 -11.56 7.59
CA SER A 14 -2.31 -10.20 7.53
C SER A 14 -2.23 -9.58 6.14
N ILE A 15 -2.77 -10.27 5.12
CA ILE A 15 -2.54 -9.95 3.71
C ILE A 15 -3.54 -8.94 3.12
N VAL A 16 -4.64 -8.60 3.80
CA VAL A 16 -5.73 -7.81 3.19
C VAL A 16 -5.72 -6.33 3.57
N LEU A 17 -5.14 -5.95 4.72
CA LEU A 17 -5.27 -4.59 5.27
C LEU A 17 -4.41 -3.51 4.59
N GLY A 18 -3.53 -3.91 3.66
CA GLY A 18 -2.65 -3.01 2.92
C GLY A 18 -2.55 -3.29 1.41
N LYS A 19 -3.23 -4.32 0.90
CA LYS A 19 -3.14 -4.72 -0.52
C LYS A 19 -3.57 -3.64 -1.49
N GLY A 20 -4.62 -2.89 -1.15
CA GLY A 20 -5.09 -1.80 -2.01
C GLY A 20 -4.15 -0.60 -2.10
N PHE A 21 -3.02 -0.61 -1.37
CA PHE A 21 -1.93 0.35 -1.56
C PHE A 21 -0.78 -0.22 -2.37
N ILE A 22 -0.72 -1.53 -2.59
CA ILE A 22 0.39 -2.18 -3.26
C ILE A 22 0.07 -2.31 -4.75
N LEU A 23 1.03 -1.91 -5.57
CA LEU A 23 1.00 -1.98 -7.03
C LEU A 23 2.14 -2.86 -7.54
N THR A 24 2.00 -3.38 -8.75
CA THR A 24 3.15 -3.89 -9.49
C THR A 24 4.01 -2.74 -10.01
N GLN A 25 5.23 -3.06 -10.45
CA GLN A 25 6.11 -2.06 -11.07
C GLN A 25 5.47 -1.47 -12.33
N GLU A 26 4.82 -2.28 -13.15
CA GLU A 26 4.18 -1.86 -14.40
C GLU A 26 3.03 -0.88 -14.12
N GLU A 27 2.18 -1.17 -13.13
CA GLU A 27 1.09 -0.30 -12.71
C GLU A 27 1.62 1.06 -12.21
N ALA A 28 2.64 1.05 -11.36
CA ALA A 28 3.24 2.27 -10.84
C ALA A 28 3.87 3.11 -11.97
N LEU A 29 4.61 2.49 -12.89
CA LEU A 29 5.21 3.18 -14.03
C LEU A 29 4.15 3.75 -14.98
N ALA A 30 3.04 3.03 -15.20
CA ALA A 30 1.92 3.52 -16.01
C ALA A 30 1.28 4.76 -15.37
N LEU A 31 1.07 4.76 -14.04
CA LEU A 31 0.56 5.92 -13.31
C LEU A 31 1.52 7.12 -13.39
N ILE A 32 2.82 6.87 -13.24
CA ILE A 32 3.86 7.91 -13.36
C ILE A 32 3.92 8.48 -14.79
N HIS A 33 3.74 7.64 -15.80
CA HIS A 33 3.70 8.09 -17.19
C HIS A 33 2.46 8.94 -17.48
N LYS A 34 1.32 8.58 -16.87
CA LYS A 34 0.06 9.32 -17.00
C LYS A 34 0.12 10.69 -16.32
N ASP A 35 0.63 10.77 -15.09
CA ASP A 35 0.92 12.02 -14.40
C ASP A 35 2.27 11.91 -13.66
N PRO A 36 3.33 12.62 -14.11
CA PRO A 36 4.64 12.59 -13.48
C PRO A 36 4.65 12.98 -12.00
N ARG A 37 3.65 13.73 -11.52
CA ARG A 37 3.51 14.08 -10.09
C ARG A 37 3.23 12.86 -9.22
N ASN A 38 2.65 11.79 -9.78
CA ASN A 38 2.39 10.56 -9.03
C ASN A 38 3.66 9.95 -8.40
N LYS A 39 4.85 10.30 -8.91
CA LYS A 39 6.15 9.96 -8.28
C LYS A 39 6.29 10.45 -6.84
N GLU A 40 5.59 11.51 -6.44
CA GLU A 40 5.61 12.05 -5.08
C GLU A 40 4.87 11.15 -4.07
N VAL A 41 4.00 10.25 -4.55
CA VAL A 41 3.18 9.36 -3.72
C VAL A 41 3.38 7.88 -4.04
N LEU A 42 4.24 7.55 -5.02
CA LEU A 42 4.54 6.19 -5.43
C LEU A 42 5.98 5.84 -5.09
N PHE A 43 6.16 4.84 -4.24
CA PHE A 43 7.48 4.43 -3.77
C PHE A 43 7.73 2.95 -4.01
N PRO A 44 8.94 2.55 -4.41
CA PRO A 44 9.31 1.15 -4.43
C PRO A 44 9.26 0.56 -3.03
N TYR A 45 8.75 -0.66 -2.92
CA TYR A 45 8.63 -1.42 -1.67
C TYR A 45 9.36 -2.75 -1.80
N LEU A 46 10.57 -2.82 -1.23
CA LEU A 46 11.33 -4.05 -1.13
C LEU A 46 10.86 -4.87 0.07
N ASN A 47 10.56 -6.13 -0.15
CA ASN A 47 10.31 -7.09 0.92
C ASN A 47 11.49 -8.08 1.04
N GLY A 48 11.53 -8.84 2.15
CA GLY A 48 12.62 -9.78 2.40
C GLY A 48 12.72 -10.95 1.39
N ASP A 49 11.68 -11.21 0.62
CA ASP A 49 11.71 -12.18 -0.49
C ASP A 49 12.46 -11.61 -1.71
N ASP A 50 12.22 -10.33 -2.03
CA ASP A 50 12.91 -9.62 -3.13
C ASP A 50 14.42 -9.54 -2.87
N LEU A 51 14.82 -9.32 -1.62
CA LEU A 51 16.23 -9.26 -1.20
C LEU A 51 16.95 -10.60 -1.27
N ASN A 52 16.23 -11.72 -1.16
CA ASN A 52 16.83 -13.05 -1.12
C ASN A 52 16.80 -13.77 -2.48
N ASN A 53 15.94 -13.38 -3.41
CA ASN A 53 15.67 -14.13 -4.63
C ASN A 53 15.99 -13.40 -5.94
N ASP A 54 16.25 -12.08 -5.96
CA ASP A 54 16.61 -11.34 -7.17
C ASP A 54 18.08 -10.88 -7.14
N PRO A 55 18.96 -11.40 -8.03
CA PRO A 55 20.34 -10.93 -8.17
C PRO A 55 20.47 -9.44 -8.52
N GLU A 56 19.46 -8.85 -9.19
CA GLU A 56 19.40 -7.43 -9.54
C GLU A 56 18.69 -6.57 -8.47
N GLN A 57 18.13 -7.20 -7.43
CA GLN A 57 17.42 -6.56 -6.30
C GLN A 57 16.35 -5.55 -6.74
N LYS A 58 15.64 -5.79 -7.85
CA LYS A 58 14.63 -4.86 -8.33
C LYS A 58 13.39 -4.92 -7.44
N PRO A 59 12.80 -3.77 -7.05
CA PRO A 59 11.58 -3.76 -6.27
C PRO A 59 10.43 -4.33 -7.10
N SER A 60 9.97 -5.52 -6.75
CA SER A 60 8.84 -6.18 -7.40
C SER A 60 7.49 -5.52 -7.07
N ARG A 61 7.47 -4.67 -6.03
CA ARG A 61 6.27 -4.02 -5.51
C ARG A 61 6.49 -2.53 -5.35
N TRP A 62 5.42 -1.79 -5.56
CA TRP A 62 5.32 -0.37 -5.31
C TRP A 62 4.20 -0.11 -4.33
N VAL A 63 4.26 1.03 -3.63
CA VAL A 63 3.24 1.43 -2.68
C VAL A 63 2.76 2.85 -2.96
N ILE A 64 1.44 3.03 -2.90
CA ILE A 64 0.80 4.35 -2.81
C ILE A 64 0.91 4.81 -1.36
N ASN A 65 1.63 5.90 -1.12
CA ASN A 65 1.82 6.46 0.20
C ASN A 65 1.58 7.98 0.20
N PHE A 66 0.42 8.39 0.71
CA PHE A 66 0.09 9.80 0.96
C PHE A 66 0.64 10.32 2.30
N PHE A 67 1.51 9.57 2.98
CA PHE A 67 2.09 9.93 4.27
C PHE A 67 1.01 10.22 5.32
N ASP A 68 1.12 11.36 6.02
CA ASP A 68 0.19 11.90 6.98
C ASP A 68 -0.70 13.02 6.40
N TRP A 69 -0.74 13.15 5.07
CA TRP A 69 -1.50 14.19 4.39
C TRP A 69 -3.00 14.11 4.69
N GLU A 70 -3.63 15.28 4.69
CA GLU A 70 -5.07 15.42 4.68
C GLU A 70 -5.68 14.83 3.41
N GLU A 71 -6.93 14.39 3.48
CA GLU A 71 -7.63 13.72 2.37
C GLU A 71 -7.73 14.65 1.16
N GLU A 72 -7.94 15.94 1.39
CA GLU A 72 -8.00 17.01 0.39
C GLU A 72 -6.73 17.07 -0.45
N LYS A 73 -5.56 16.92 0.18
CA LYS A 73 -4.28 16.85 -0.54
C LYS A 73 -4.11 15.52 -1.26
N ALA A 74 -4.51 14.40 -0.65
CA ALA A 74 -4.47 13.10 -1.35
C ALA A 74 -5.35 13.10 -2.62
N LYS A 75 -6.50 13.77 -2.59
CA LYS A 75 -7.42 13.93 -3.74
C LYS A 75 -6.82 14.71 -4.91
N THR A 76 -5.74 15.48 -4.70
CA THR A 76 -5.05 16.14 -5.82
C THR A 76 -4.27 15.16 -6.72
N TYR A 77 -4.18 13.89 -6.32
CA TYR A 77 -3.58 12.78 -7.06
C TYR A 77 -4.67 11.78 -7.49
N PRO A 78 -5.53 12.15 -8.45
CA PRO A 78 -6.78 11.43 -8.71
C PRO A 78 -6.56 9.96 -9.06
N ASP A 79 -5.54 9.63 -9.85
CA ASP A 79 -5.28 8.26 -10.28
C ASP A 79 -4.89 7.34 -9.11
N CYS A 80 -3.97 7.79 -8.25
CA CYS A 80 -3.56 7.03 -7.07
C CYS A 80 -4.68 6.99 -6.02
N TYR A 81 -5.40 8.10 -5.85
CA TYR A 81 -6.48 8.21 -4.87
C TYR A 81 -7.66 7.29 -5.23
N GLU A 82 -8.04 7.22 -6.50
CA GLU A 82 -9.14 6.38 -6.98
C GLU A 82 -8.86 4.88 -6.73
N ILE A 83 -7.61 4.43 -6.89
CA ILE A 83 -7.21 3.05 -6.58
C ILE A 83 -7.45 2.76 -5.10
N VAL A 84 -6.96 3.63 -4.21
CA VAL A 84 -7.12 3.44 -2.76
C VAL A 84 -8.59 3.56 -2.35
N GLU A 85 -9.36 4.45 -2.98
CA GLU A 85 -10.80 4.56 -2.73
C GLU A 85 -11.54 3.28 -3.11
N LYS A 86 -11.24 2.68 -4.27
CA LYS A 86 -11.90 1.45 -4.73
C LYS A 86 -11.48 0.22 -3.92
N LEU A 87 -10.21 0.13 -3.54
CA LEU A 87 -9.65 -1.10 -2.96
C LEU A 87 -9.53 -1.08 -1.44
N VAL A 88 -9.33 0.08 -0.83
CA VAL A 88 -9.03 0.21 0.61
C VAL A 88 -10.21 0.73 1.41
N LYS A 89 -10.94 1.73 0.89
CA LYS A 89 -12.08 2.32 1.62
C LYS A 89 -13.12 1.29 2.03
N PRO A 90 -13.57 0.35 1.16
CA PRO A 90 -14.58 -0.66 1.56
C PRO A 90 -14.05 -1.58 2.66
N GLU A 91 -12.78 -1.99 2.57
CA GLU A 91 -12.15 -2.84 3.57
C GLU A 91 -12.03 -2.15 4.93
N ARG A 92 -11.64 -0.86 4.94
CA ARG A 92 -11.39 -0.12 6.17
C ARG A 92 -12.66 0.43 6.81
N GLN A 93 -13.71 0.68 6.02
CA GLN A 93 -14.99 1.18 6.48
C GLN A 93 -16.08 0.08 6.57
N ARG A 94 -15.71 -1.20 6.50
CA ARG A 94 -16.67 -2.30 6.71
C ARG A 94 -17.29 -2.25 8.10
N TRP A 95 -18.56 -2.63 8.19
CA TRP A 95 -19.28 -2.70 9.45
C TRP A 95 -18.82 -3.90 10.30
N LYS A 96 -18.91 -3.73 11.62
CA LYS A 96 -18.71 -4.81 12.58
C LYS A 96 -19.85 -5.81 12.42
N LYS A 97 -19.56 -7.10 12.53
CA LYS A 97 -20.59 -8.14 12.54
C LYS A 97 -21.02 -8.50 13.97
N ASP A 98 -22.30 -8.81 14.15
CA ASP A 98 -22.82 -9.43 15.37
C ASP A 98 -22.49 -10.94 15.42
N ASN A 99 -22.99 -11.63 16.45
CA ASN A 99 -22.77 -13.07 16.62
C ASN A 99 -23.45 -13.92 15.54
N ASP A 100 -24.50 -13.37 14.90
CA ASP A 100 -25.28 -14.01 13.84
C ASP A 100 -24.74 -13.67 12.43
N GLY A 101 -23.69 -12.86 12.36
CA GLY A 101 -23.02 -12.47 11.12
C GLY A 101 -23.60 -11.25 10.41
N ASN A 102 -24.60 -10.58 11.01
CA ASN A 102 -25.23 -9.38 10.45
C ASN A 102 -24.39 -8.13 10.73
N ASP A 103 -24.45 -7.17 9.82
CA ASP A 103 -23.74 -5.91 9.96
C ASP A 103 -24.39 -5.01 11.02
N ILE A 104 -23.59 -4.60 12.00
CA ILE A 104 -23.94 -3.59 13.01
C ILE A 104 -23.69 -2.22 12.37
N LEU A 105 -24.73 -1.67 11.75
CA LEU A 105 -24.71 -0.35 11.12
C LEU A 105 -24.22 0.73 12.10
N GLY A 106 -23.34 1.61 11.62
CA GLY A 106 -22.78 2.70 12.42
C GLY A 106 -21.58 2.31 13.29
N THR A 107 -21.23 1.02 13.38
CA THR A 107 -20.03 0.56 14.09
C THR A 107 -19.05 -0.08 13.13
N TYR A 108 -17.92 0.57 12.86
CA TYR A 108 -16.86 -0.01 12.02
C TYR A 108 -16.22 -1.25 12.66
N ALA A 109 -15.83 -2.22 11.83
CA ALA A 109 -15.12 -3.42 12.28
C ALA A 109 -13.69 -3.11 12.72
N LEU A 110 -13.04 -2.12 12.09
CA LEU A 110 -11.68 -1.72 12.42
C LEU A 110 -11.67 -0.59 13.46
N ARG A 111 -10.65 -0.60 14.32
CA ARG A 111 -10.43 0.47 15.30
C ARG A 111 -9.93 1.76 14.63
N LYS A 112 -10.26 2.90 15.23
CA LYS A 112 -9.68 4.20 14.87
C LYS A 112 -8.14 4.14 14.96
N PRO A 113 -7.39 4.80 14.06
CA PRO A 113 -7.86 5.73 13.02
C PRO A 113 -8.17 5.09 11.66
N LEU A 114 -8.07 3.77 11.49
CA LEU A 114 -8.07 3.14 10.16
C LEU A 114 -9.34 3.43 9.32
N PRO A 115 -10.58 3.38 9.86
CA PRO A 115 -11.76 3.76 9.09
C PRO A 115 -11.83 5.26 8.75
N GLN A 116 -11.30 6.12 9.63
CA GLN A 116 -11.34 7.58 9.43
C GLN A 116 -10.25 8.05 8.46
N LYS A 117 -9.05 7.48 8.56
CA LYS A 117 -7.88 7.79 7.73
C LYS A 117 -7.62 6.63 6.78
N TRP A 118 -8.65 6.23 6.06
CA TRP A 118 -8.61 5.02 5.24
C TRP A 118 -7.61 5.14 4.08
N TRP A 119 -7.31 6.36 3.61
CA TRP A 119 -6.34 6.63 2.55
C TRP A 119 -4.87 6.59 3.03
N ILE A 120 -4.60 6.46 4.32
CA ILE A 120 -3.23 6.43 4.85
C ILE A 120 -2.71 5.01 4.90
N TYR A 121 -1.59 4.71 4.23
CA TYR A 121 -1.02 3.35 4.19
C TYR A 121 -0.80 2.77 5.60
N GLY A 122 -0.29 3.59 6.53
CA GLY A 122 -0.26 3.28 7.96
C GLY A 122 0.85 2.30 8.40
N SER A 123 1.63 1.76 7.47
CA SER A 123 2.78 0.90 7.79
C SER A 123 4.04 1.73 8.01
N LYS A 124 4.77 1.44 9.10
CA LYS A 124 6.11 1.98 9.34
C LYS A 124 7.17 0.96 8.94
N SER A 125 7.33 0.72 7.64
CA SER A 125 8.38 -0.17 7.15
C SER A 125 9.70 0.61 6.97
N PRO A 126 10.82 0.21 7.62
CA PRO A 126 12.12 0.84 7.41
C PRO A 126 12.54 0.88 5.94
N ALA A 127 12.22 -0.16 5.16
CA ALA A 127 12.54 -0.22 3.74
C ALA A 127 11.84 0.88 2.93
N LEU A 128 10.58 1.18 3.25
CA LEU A 128 9.84 2.29 2.63
C LEU A 128 10.49 3.64 2.97
N TYR A 129 10.85 3.86 4.24
CA TYR A 129 11.49 5.11 4.65
C TYR A 129 12.90 5.28 4.09
N ASN A 130 13.66 4.19 3.88
CA ASN A 130 14.95 4.25 3.19
C ASN A 130 14.75 4.68 1.72
N ALA A 131 13.79 4.08 1.00
CA ALA A 131 13.47 4.49 -0.36
C ALA A 131 13.01 5.95 -0.46
N ILE A 132 12.22 6.43 0.51
CA ILE A 132 11.81 7.84 0.61
C ILE A 132 13.02 8.76 0.87
N SER A 133 13.96 8.33 1.73
CA SER A 133 15.18 9.09 2.02
C SER A 133 16.04 9.25 0.77
N ASP A 134 16.24 8.17 0.02
CA ASP A 134 17.02 8.19 -1.22
C ASP A 134 16.36 9.05 -2.31
N ALA A 135 15.03 8.99 -2.42
CA ALA A 135 14.28 9.84 -3.35
C ALA A 135 14.39 11.34 -3.00
N ASN A 136 14.38 11.70 -1.71
CA ASN A 136 14.52 13.09 -1.26
C ASN A 136 15.96 13.63 -1.38
N LEU A 137 16.97 12.77 -1.34
CA LEU A 137 18.37 13.16 -1.56
C LEU A 137 18.63 13.60 -3.01
N GLY A 138 17.81 13.17 -3.98
CA GLY A 138 17.91 13.56 -5.39
C GLY A 138 17.35 14.96 -5.75
N PHE A 139 16.69 15.65 -4.82
CA PHE A 139 16.12 17.00 -5.04
C PHE A 139 16.91 18.13 -4.35
N ARG A 140 18.09 17.82 -3.81
CA ARG A 140 19.04 18.81 -3.27
C ARG A 140 20.29 18.89 -4.14
N SER A 141 20.16 19.46 -5.32
CA SER A 141 21.26 20.02 -6.12
C SER A 141 20.76 21.19 -6.93
#